data_AF-A0A7W7WBY5-F1
#
_entry.id   AF-A0A7W7WBY5-F1
#
_cell.length_a   1.000
_cell.length_b   1.000
_cell.length_c   1.000
_cell.angle_alpha   90.00
_cell.angle_beta   90.00
_cell.angle_gamma   90.00
#
_symmetry.space_group_name_H-M   'P 1'
#
loop_
_entity.id
_entity.type
_entity.pdbx_description
1 polymer ?
#
loop_
_entity_poly.entity_id
_entity_poly.type
_entity_poly.pdbx_seq_one_letter_code
_entity_poly.pdbx_strand_id
1 'polypeptide(L)'
;MSDYDYGPLQTYEVTWTSGHVERVHCHQVSYSGDSGGLDALGLIGVKTKNERRVHLHGQINGRWLLVLSARETDIAALRLVTVGEEFAGQRFTFEEPGGESR
;
A
#
# COMPACT_ATOMS: atom_id res chain seq x y z
N MET A 1 -21.79 -3.75 11.66
CA MET A 1 -20.65 -2.82 11.49
C MET A 1 -19.41 -3.65 11.71
N SER A 2 -18.66 -3.95 10.65
CA SER A 2 -17.39 -4.67 10.81
C SER A 2 -16.38 -3.73 11.44
N ASP A 3 -16.01 -4.01 12.68
CA ASP A 3 -14.81 -3.45 13.30
C ASP A 3 -13.63 -3.89 12.41
N TYR A 4 -13.14 -2.99 11.57
CA TYR A 4 -11.86 -3.23 10.93
C TYR A 4 -10.81 -2.87 11.97
N ASP A 5 -10.22 -3.88 12.62
CA ASP A 5 -9.06 -3.71 13.52
C ASP A 5 -7.91 -2.91 12.86
N TYR A 6 -7.95 -2.78 11.53
CA TYR A 6 -6.90 -2.20 10.70
C TYR A 6 -7.36 -1.03 9.79
N GLY A 7 -8.57 -0.48 10.01
CA GLY A 7 -9.14 0.61 9.19
C GLY A 7 -9.87 0.12 7.92
N PRO A 8 -10.59 1.00 7.20
CA PRO A 8 -11.40 0.61 6.05
C PRO A 8 -10.56 0.05 4.91
N LEU A 9 -11.12 -0.88 4.13
CA LEU A 9 -10.49 -1.32 2.89
C LEU A 9 -10.45 -0.16 1.89
N GLN A 10 -9.26 0.15 1.37
CA GLN A 10 -9.03 1.25 0.44
C GLN A 10 -8.33 0.76 -0.82
N THR A 11 -8.46 1.53 -1.90
CA THR A 11 -7.78 1.25 -3.18
C THR A 11 -6.60 2.19 -3.34
N TYR A 12 -5.41 1.63 -3.47
CA TYR A 12 -4.19 2.38 -3.78
C TYR A 12 -3.76 2.12 -5.21
N GLU A 13 -3.28 3.17 -5.87
CA GLU A 13 -2.64 3.11 -7.16
C GLU A 13 -1.12 3.16 -6.97
N VAL A 14 -0.44 2.16 -7.54
CA VAL A 14 1.02 2.07 -7.55
C VAL A 14 1.48 2.33 -8.97
N THR A 15 2.17 3.45 -9.19
CA THR A 15 2.89 3.72 -10.43
C THR A 15 4.33 3.29 -10.25
N TRP A 16 4.76 2.33 -11.06
CA TRP A 16 6.11 1.78 -11.05
C TRP A 16 7.05 2.63 -11.88
N THR A 17 8.35 2.62 -11.56
CA THR A 17 9.38 3.31 -12.35
C THR A 17 9.50 2.78 -13.78
N SER A 18 9.03 1.55 -14.03
CA SER A 18 8.90 0.97 -15.37
C SER A 18 7.77 1.58 -16.21
N GLY A 19 6.88 2.39 -15.61
CA GLY A 19 5.67 2.90 -16.22
C GLY A 19 4.45 1.98 -16.11
N HIS A 20 4.62 0.77 -15.54
CA HIS A 20 3.47 -0.06 -15.16
C HIS A 20 2.65 0.64 -14.07
N VAL A 21 1.33 0.47 -14.09
CA VAL A 21 0.44 0.95 -13.03
C VAL A 21 -0.49 -0.18 -12.62
N GLU A 22 -0.62 -0.40 -11.31
CA GLU A 22 -1.55 -1.39 -10.76
C GLU A 22 -2.36 -0.84 -9.58
N ARG A 23 -3.46 -1.53 -9.29
CA ARG A 23 -4.35 -1.22 -8.16
C ARG A 23 -4.21 -2.29 -7.09
N VAL A 24 -4.06 -1.83 -5.86
CA VAL A 24 -3.96 -2.71 -4.69
C VAL A 24 -5.05 -2.35 -3.70
N HIS A 25 -5.86 -3.34 -3.33
CA HIS A 25 -6.81 -3.21 -2.24
C HIS A 25 -6.10 -3.54 -0.92
N CYS A 26 -6.00 -2.57 -0.02
CA CYS A 26 -5.34 -2.75 1.27
C CYS A 26 -5.98 -1.86 2.34
N HIS A 27 -5.80 -2.25 3.60
CA HIS A 27 -6.24 -1.46 4.75
C HIS A 27 -5.12 -0.55 5.27
N GLN A 28 -3.85 -0.94 5.08
CA GLN A 28 -2.71 -0.22 5.64
C GLN A 28 -1.52 -0.18 4.69
N VAL A 29 -0.88 0.99 4.62
CA VAL A 29 0.44 1.20 4.01
C VAL A 29 1.45 1.44 5.13
N SER A 30 2.58 0.75 5.10
CA SER A 30 3.70 0.97 6.02
C SER A 30 5.03 0.98 5.29
N TYR A 31 6.04 1.61 5.88
CA TYR A 31 7.38 1.73 5.33
C TYR A 31 8.37 1.02 6.26
N SER A 32 9.21 0.15 5.73
CA SER A 32 10.32 -0.45 6.48
C SER A 32 11.62 0.23 6.06
N GLY A 33 12.30 0.86 7.02
CA GLY A 33 13.52 1.60 6.78
C GLY A 33 13.81 2.52 7.95
N ASP A 34 15.02 2.45 8.46
CA ASP A 34 15.48 3.03 9.73
C ASP A 34 14.91 4.43 10.02
N SER A 35 13.92 4.48 10.92
CA SER A 35 13.53 5.70 11.62
C SER A 35 14.48 5.90 12.79
N GLY A 36 15.69 6.39 12.50
CA GLY A 36 16.55 7.03 13.50
C GLY A 36 16.96 6.19 14.73
N GLY A 37 17.41 4.94 14.54
CA GLY A 37 18.06 4.18 15.60
C GLY A 37 19.55 4.52 15.73
N LEU A 38 19.88 5.52 16.56
CA LEU A 38 21.19 5.79 17.17
C LEU A 38 22.42 5.08 16.53
N ASP A 39 23.14 5.80 15.64
CA ASP A 39 24.55 5.53 15.29
C ASP A 39 25.49 5.81 16.50
N ALA A 40 25.12 5.35 17.69
CA ALA A 40 25.91 5.42 18.91
C ALA A 40 26.43 4.03 19.25
N LEU A 41 27.42 3.58 18.48
CA LEU A 41 28.57 2.77 18.92
C LEU A 41 29.30 2.27 17.68
N GLY A 42 30.41 2.95 17.38
CA GLY A 42 31.27 2.63 16.28
C GLY A 42 31.68 1.17 16.28
N LEU A 43 31.36 0.48 15.19
CA LEU A 43 32.17 -0.61 14.68
C LEU A 43 31.98 -0.64 13.16
N ILE A 44 33.11 -0.74 12.49
CA ILE A 44 33.27 -0.79 11.04
C ILE A 44 32.58 -2.06 10.55
N GLY A 45 31.27 -1.97 10.32
CA GLY A 45 30.44 -2.98 9.70
C GLY A 45 29.77 -2.32 8.50
N VAL A 46 30.00 -2.88 7.32
CA VAL A 46 29.41 -2.47 6.05
C VAL A 46 27.92 -2.16 6.29
N LYS A 47 27.52 -0.87 6.25
CA LYS A 47 26.11 -0.49 6.11
C LYS A 47 25.67 -1.07 4.77
N THR A 48 25.18 -2.31 4.76
CA THR A 48 24.34 -2.77 3.67
C THR A 48 23.22 -1.73 3.62
N LYS A 49 23.13 -1.00 2.51
CA LYS A 49 22.05 -0.04 2.27
C LYS A 49 20.77 -0.82 2.56
N ASN A 50 20.16 -0.58 3.72
CA ASN A 50 18.92 -1.24 4.06
C ASN A 50 17.89 -0.62 3.11
N GLU A 51 17.59 -1.33 2.03
CA GLU A 51 16.73 -0.82 0.96
C GLU A 51 15.36 -0.59 1.56
N ARG A 52 14.95 0.67 1.65
CA ARG A 52 13.63 1.01 2.19
C ARG A 52 12.56 0.34 1.36
N ARG A 53 11.55 -0.20 2.03
CA ARG A 53 10.44 -0.91 1.37
C ARG A 53 9.10 -0.33 1.77
N VAL A 54 8.16 -0.38 0.84
CA VAL A 54 6.75 -0.10 1.07
C VAL A 54 6.02 -1.43 1.20
N HIS A 55 5.16 -1.53 2.20
CA HIS A 55 4.32 -2.69 2.49
C HIS A 55 2.84 -2.30 2.50
N LEU A 56 2.04 -2.99 1.70
CA LEU A 56 0.58 -2.85 1.69
C LEU A 56 -0.03 -4.12 2.28
N HIS A 57 -0.84 -3.95 3.31
CA HIS A 57 -1.49 -5.07 4.02
C HIS A 57 -2.99 -5.07 3.82
N GLY A 58 -3.53 -6.25 3.53
CA GLY A 58 -4.93 -6.47 3.22
C GLY A 58 -5.50 -7.61 4.06
N GLN A 59 -6.82 -7.60 4.27
CA GLN A 59 -7.53 -8.75 4.80
C GLN A 59 -8.13 -9.54 3.64
N ILE A 60 -7.70 -10.80 3.45
CA ILE A 60 -8.23 -11.70 2.42
C ILE A 60 -8.74 -12.96 3.11
N ASN A 61 -10.01 -13.30 2.88
CA ASN A 61 -10.68 -14.45 3.52
C ASN A 61 -10.53 -14.45 5.06
N GLY A 62 -10.65 -13.27 5.67
CA GLY A 62 -10.52 -13.07 7.12
C GLY A 62 -9.08 -13.13 7.66
N ARG A 63 -8.06 -13.33 6.81
CA ARG A 63 -6.65 -13.37 7.21
C ARG A 63 -5.95 -12.07 6.85
N TRP A 64 -5.18 -11.54 7.79
CA TRP A 64 -4.30 -10.41 7.56
C TRP A 64 -3.04 -10.87 6.81
N LEU A 65 -2.81 -10.29 5.63
CA LEU A 65 -1.73 -10.69 4.73
C LEU A 65 -0.98 -9.47 4.19
N LEU A 66 0.30 -9.66 3.90
CA LEU A 66 1.09 -8.76 3.08
C LEU A 66 0.66 -8.94 1.61
N VAL A 67 0.01 -7.93 1.04
CA VAL A 67 -0.52 -7.95 -0.33
C VAL A 67 0.55 -7.52 -1.33
N LEU A 68 1.31 -6.48 -0.99
CA LEU A 68 2.41 -5.99 -1.81
C LEU A 68 3.61 -5.60 -0.94
N SER A 69 4.80 -5.95 -1.40
CA SER A 69 6.07 -5.50 -0.84
C SER A 69 7.02 -5.12 -1.96
N ALA A 70 7.39 -3.84 -2.01
CA ALA A 70 8.23 -3.29 -3.06
C ALA A 70 9.33 -2.40 -2.46
N ARG A 71 10.44 -2.25 -3.18
CA ARG A 71 11.45 -1.25 -2.81
C ARG A 71 10.88 0.14 -3.10
N GLU A 72 11.17 1.11 -2.24
CA GLU A 72 10.78 2.50 -2.49
C GLU A 72 11.34 3.02 -3.83
N THR A 73 12.53 2.55 -4.23
CA THR A 73 13.17 2.93 -5.49
C THR A 73 12.46 2.42 -6.75
N ASP A 74 11.60 1.41 -6.60
CA ASP A 74 10.86 0.83 -7.73
C ASP A 74 9.50 1.51 -7.93
N ILE A 75 9.06 2.33 -6.96
CA ILE A 75 7.80 3.06 -6.99
C ILE A 75 8.06 4.50 -7.42
N ALA A 76 7.44 4.91 -8.52
CA ALA A 76 7.44 6.30 -8.96
C ALA A 76 6.38 7.13 -8.22
N ALA A 77 5.21 6.56 -7.97
CA ALA A 77 4.16 7.19 -7.16
C ALA A 77 3.27 6.15 -6.48
N LEU A 78 2.79 6.48 -5.28
CA LEU A 78 1.76 5.74 -4.56
C LEU A 78 0.69 6.73 -4.11
N ARG A 79 -0.57 6.50 -4.48
CA ARG A 79 -1.68 7.38 -4.07
C ARG A 79 -2.93 6.60 -3.71
N LEU A 80 -3.71 7.15 -2.78
CA LEU A 80 -5.05 6.68 -2.48
C LEU A 80 -5.98 7.10 -3.63
N VAL A 81 -6.74 6.16 -4.18
CA VAL A 81 -7.78 6.43 -5.18
C VAL A 81 -9.08 6.73 -4.47
N THR A 82 -9.68 7.88 -4.78
CA THR A 82 -10.94 8.31 -4.16
C THR A 82 -12.15 8.10 -5.09
N VAL A 83 -13.35 8.01 -4.52
CA VAL A 83 -14.61 7.81 -5.26
C VAL A 83 -14.73 8.86 -6.37
N GLY A 84 -15.04 8.43 -7.60
CA GLY A 84 -15.31 9.34 -8.72
C GLY A 84 -14.09 9.84 -9.48
N GLU A 85 -12.88 9.44 -9.10
CA GLU A 85 -11.68 9.71 -9.90
C GLU A 85 -11.68 8.87 -11.20
N GLU A 86 -11.34 9.52 -12.32
CA GLU A 86 -11.06 8.83 -13.58
C GLU A 86 -9.60 8.41 -13.64
N PHE A 87 -9.36 7.18 -14.09
CA PHE A 87 -8.02 6.64 -14.26
C PHE A 87 -7.95 5.78 -15.53
N ALA A 88 -6.93 6.03 -16.37
CA ALA A 88 -6.71 5.31 -17.63
C ALA A 88 -7.97 5.19 -18.52
N GLY A 89 -8.85 6.21 -18.50
CA GLY A 89 -10.11 6.22 -19.24
C GLY A 89 -11.25 5.43 -18.58
N GLN A 90 -11.08 4.92 -17.36
CA GLN A 90 -12.14 4.26 -16.58
C GLN A 90 -12.48 5.09 -15.34
N ARG A 91 -13.77 5.39 -15.17
CA ARG A 91 -14.30 6.08 -13.99
C ARG A 91 -14.47 5.11 -12.83
N PHE A 92 -13.90 5.45 -11.68
CA PHE A 92 -14.04 4.63 -10.48
C PHE A 92 -15.41 4.81 -9.84
N THR A 93 -16.17 3.72 -9.74
CA THR A 93 -17.44 3.65 -9.00
C THR A 93 -17.31 2.59 -7.92
N PHE A 94 -17.78 2.90 -6.71
CA PHE A 94 -17.97 1.89 -5.67
C PHE A 94 -19.31 1.22 -5.94
N GLU A 95 -19.33 -0.07 -6.25
CA GLU A 95 -20.53 -0.87 -6.04
C GLU A 95 -20.54 -1.25 -4.55
N GLU A 96 -21.43 -0.64 -3.78
CA GLU A 96 -21.69 -1.14 -2.43
C GLU A 96 -22.27 -2.56 -2.53
N PRO A 97 -21.73 -3.54 -1.80
CA PRO A 97 -22.31 -4.88 -1.76
C PRO A 97 -23.62 -4.82 -0.96
N GLY A 98 -24.72 -4.47 -1.62
CA GLY A 98 -26.02 -4.36 -0.94
C GLY A 98 -27.12 -3.59 -1.65
N GLY A 99 -27.07 -3.40 -2.97
CA GLY A 99 -28.21 -2.85 -3.72
C GLY A 99 -29.40 -3.81 -3.71
N GLU A 100 -30.20 -3.80 -2.63
CA GLU A 100 -31.56 -4.35 -2.65
C GLU A 100 -32.33 -3.63 -3.76
N SER A 101 -32.68 -4.40 -4.79
CA SER A 101 -33.71 -4.02 -5.74
C SER A 101 -35.02 -3.86 -4.95
N ARG A 102 -35.58 -2.65 -4.97
CA ARG A 102 -37.01 -2.44 -4.74
C ARG A 102 -37.64 -1.91 -6.01
#